data_AF-A0A7J2KCJ3-F1
#
_entry.id   AF-A0A7J2KCJ3-F1
#
_cell.length_a   1.000
_cell.length_b   1.000
_cell.length_c   1.000
_cell.angle_alpha   90.00
_cell.angle_beta   90.00
_cell.angle_gamma   90.00
#
_symmetry.space_group_name_H-M   'P 1'
#
loop_
_entity.id
_entity.type
_entity.pdbx_description
1 polymer ?
#
loop_
_entity_poly.entity_id
_entity_poly.type
_entity_poly.pdbx_seq_one_letter_code
_entity_poly.pdbx_strand_id
1 'polypeptide(L)'
;MDIKDVLSANSGLEKVMGDVLRVLGLYRRLWLSEIYAEIRGMNATLNEETPKLSDVEKAVEKLQKLGYITVERRTRASLSSMGSIEDLLITLS
;
A
#
# COMPACT_ATOMS: atom_id res chain seq x y z
N MET A 1 15.75 5.13 -8.19
CA MET A 1 14.51 5.31 -8.95
C MET A 1 13.90 6.60 -8.46
N ASP A 2 13.57 7.51 -9.36
CA ASP A 2 12.95 8.78 -8.98
C ASP A 2 11.46 8.56 -8.64
N ILE A 3 10.89 9.39 -7.76
CA ILE A 3 9.47 9.27 -7.39
C ILE A 3 8.57 9.55 -8.58
N LYS A 4 8.98 10.42 -9.52
CA LYS A 4 8.24 10.69 -10.75
C LYS A 4 8.16 9.45 -11.63
N ASP A 5 9.22 8.66 -11.71
CA ASP A 5 9.24 7.40 -12.47
C ASP A 5 8.18 6.45 -11.92
N VAL A 6 8.14 6.27 -10.59
CA VAL A 6 7.15 5.43 -9.90
C VAL A 6 5.72 5.91 -10.16
N LEU A 7 5.47 7.21 -10.01
CA LEU A 7 4.13 7.80 -10.18
C LEU A 7 3.65 7.83 -11.63
N SER A 8 4.57 7.71 -12.61
CA SER A 8 4.25 7.64 -14.04
C SER A 8 4.15 6.22 -14.59
N ALA A 9 4.47 5.20 -13.78
CA ALA A 9 4.45 3.82 -14.21
C ALA A 9 3.01 3.30 -14.39
N ASN A 10 2.78 2.63 -15.51
CA ASN A 10 1.45 2.12 -15.91
C ASN A 10 1.35 0.58 -15.91
N SER A 11 2.43 -0.13 -15.57
CA SER A 11 2.46 -1.59 -15.53
C SER A 11 3.46 -2.11 -14.49
N GLY A 12 3.33 -3.39 -14.14
CA GLY A 12 4.31 -4.08 -13.30
C GLY A 12 4.32 -3.60 -11.84
N LEU A 13 5.40 -3.92 -11.14
CA LEU A 13 5.53 -3.62 -9.72
C LEU A 13 5.62 -2.11 -9.46
N GLU A 14 6.20 -1.36 -10.39
CA GLU A 14 6.32 0.09 -10.33
C GLU A 14 4.94 0.77 -10.35
N LYS A 15 3.98 0.27 -11.13
CA LYS A 15 2.57 0.74 -11.05
C LYS A 15 2.01 0.50 -9.65
N VAL A 16 2.20 -0.70 -9.09
CA VAL A 16 1.70 -1.04 -7.75
C VAL A 16 2.34 -0.14 -6.68
N MET A 17 3.63 0.17 -6.80
CA MET A 17 4.29 1.17 -5.96
C MET A 17 3.65 2.56 -6.10
N GLY A 18 3.32 2.97 -7.32
CA GLY A 18 2.55 4.19 -7.58
C GLY A 18 1.18 4.18 -6.92
N ASP A 19 0.45 3.07 -7.00
CA ASP A 19 -0.88 2.91 -6.38
C ASP A 19 -0.80 3.00 -4.85
N VAL A 20 0.21 2.38 -4.22
CA VAL A 20 0.48 2.52 -2.78
C VAL A 20 0.73 3.99 -2.42
N LEU A 21 1.56 4.70 -3.19
CA LEU A 21 1.85 6.12 -2.93
C LEU A 21 0.62 7.02 -3.15
N ARG A 22 -0.23 6.71 -4.14
CA ARG A 22 -1.49 7.46 -4.37
C ARG A 22 -2.46 7.30 -3.20
N VAL A 23 -2.67 6.07 -2.73
CA VAL A 23 -3.51 5.80 -1.55
C VAL A 23 -2.94 6.51 -0.31
N LEU A 24 -1.63 6.37 -0.06
CA LEU A 24 -0.98 7.07 1.05
C LEU A 24 -0.99 8.59 0.88
N GLY A 25 -1.01 9.12 -0.35
CA GLY A 25 -1.16 10.55 -0.60
C GLY A 25 -2.52 11.10 -0.14
N LEU A 26 -3.56 10.27 -0.12
CA LEU A 26 -4.91 10.64 0.35
C LEU A 26 -5.05 10.52 1.87
N TYR A 27 -4.51 9.45 2.46
CA TYR A 27 -4.76 9.11 3.87
C TYR A 27 -3.55 9.34 4.80
N ARG A 28 -2.37 9.63 4.25
CA ARG A 28 -1.05 9.76 4.91
C ARG A 28 -0.55 8.53 5.67
N ARG A 29 -1.42 7.79 6.34
CA ARG A 29 -1.11 6.64 7.19
C ARG A 29 -2.25 5.63 7.19
N LEU A 30 -1.95 4.38 6.84
CA LEU A 30 -2.92 3.29 6.78
C LEU A 30 -2.29 1.95 7.12
N TRP A 31 -3.12 0.99 7.54
CA TRP A 31 -2.72 -0.40 7.67
C TRP A 31 -2.49 -1.04 6.29
N LEU A 32 -1.61 -2.03 6.15
CA LEU A 32 -1.36 -2.70 4.87
C LEU A 32 -2.64 -3.30 4.28
N SER A 33 -3.45 -3.92 5.15
CA SER A 33 -4.75 -4.48 4.76
C SER A 33 -5.71 -3.41 4.20
N GLU A 34 -5.68 -2.20 4.73
CA GLU A 34 -6.46 -1.06 4.24
C GLU A 34 -5.90 -0.51 2.94
N ILE A 35 -4.58 -0.35 2.83
CA ILE A 35 -3.95 0.06 1.57
C ILE A 35 -4.33 -0.91 0.46
N TYR A 36 -4.27 -2.21 0.72
CA TYR A 36 -4.71 -3.22 -0.23
C TYR A 36 -6.19 -3.04 -0.61
N ALA A 37 -7.08 -2.89 0.38
CA ALA A 37 -8.51 -2.67 0.12
C ALA A 37 -8.79 -1.42 -0.73
N GLU A 38 -8.11 -0.30 -0.46
CA GLU A 38 -8.24 0.94 -1.23
C GLU A 38 -7.73 0.78 -2.66
N ILE A 39 -6.57 0.13 -2.87
CA ILE A 39 -6.07 -0.16 -4.22
C ILE A 39 -7.06 -1.03 -4.99
N ARG A 40 -7.64 -2.06 -4.35
CA ARG A 40 -8.67 -2.90 -4.98
C ARG A 40 -9.89 -2.08 -5.39
N GLY A 41 -10.38 -1.21 -4.51
CA GLY A 41 -11.55 -0.36 -4.78
C GLY A 41 -11.29 0.65 -5.91
N MET A 42 -10.12 1.29 -5.88
CA MET A 42 -9.67 2.21 -6.92
C MET A 42 -9.55 1.52 -8.28
N ASN A 43 -8.79 0.43 -8.38
CA ASN A 43 -8.55 -0.26 -9.65
C ASN A 43 -9.85 -0.87 -10.21
N ALA A 44 -10.73 -1.40 -9.36
CA ALA A 44 -12.04 -1.89 -9.80
C ALA A 44 -12.90 -0.77 -10.41
N THR A 45 -12.85 0.44 -9.85
CA THR A 45 -13.58 1.61 -10.37
C THR A 45 -13.01 2.10 -11.70
N LEU A 46 -11.69 2.02 -11.88
CA LEU A 46 -10.98 2.41 -13.09
C LEU A 46 -10.92 1.30 -14.16
N ASN A 47 -11.53 0.14 -13.90
CA ASN A 47 -11.45 -1.05 -14.75
C ASN A 47 -9.99 -1.48 -15.04
N GLU A 48 -9.14 -1.38 -14.02
CA GLU A 48 -7.73 -1.77 -14.05
C GLU A 48 -7.52 -3.12 -13.35
N GLU A 49 -6.41 -3.78 -13.68
CA GLU A 49 -6.02 -5.03 -13.01
C GLU A 49 -5.75 -4.78 -11.53
N THR A 50 -6.32 -5.65 -10.70
CA THR A 50 -6.11 -5.62 -9.25
C THR A 50 -4.86 -6.44 -8.89
N PRO A 51 -3.84 -5.84 -8.24
CA PRO A 51 -2.66 -6.59 -7.82
C PRO A 51 -3.00 -7.61 -6.73
N LYS A 52 -2.16 -8.64 -6.57
CA LYS A 52 -2.27 -9.54 -5.41
C LYS A 52 -1.73 -8.84 -4.17
N LEU A 53 -2.16 -9.27 -2.98
CA LEU A 53 -1.61 -8.77 -1.72
C LEU A 53 -0.07 -8.88 -1.67
N SER A 54 0.49 -10.00 -2.17
CA SER A 54 1.93 -10.21 -2.24
C SER A 54 2.68 -9.19 -3.11
N ASP A 55 2.00 -8.59 -4.10
CA ASP A 55 2.60 -7.55 -4.94
C ASP A 55 2.60 -6.21 -4.22
N VAL A 56 1.56 -5.93 -3.42
CA VAL A 56 1.50 -4.76 -2.54
C VAL A 56 2.55 -4.85 -1.43
N GLU A 57 2.75 -6.03 -0.83
CA GLU A 57 3.81 -6.27 0.15
C GLU A 57 5.20 -5.97 -0.42
N LYS A 58 5.49 -6.48 -1.63
CA LYS A 58 6.76 -6.21 -2.34
C LYS A 58 6.91 -4.73 -2.68
N ALA A 59 5.82 -4.07 -3.09
CA ALA A 59 5.82 -2.65 -3.40
C ALA A 59 6.15 -1.82 -2.15
N VAL A 60 5.52 -2.12 -1.01
CA VAL A 60 5.79 -1.50 0.29
C VAL A 60 7.26 -1.72 0.69
N GLU A 61 7.78 -2.94 0.58
CA GLU A 61 9.18 -3.22 0.90
C GLU A 61 10.15 -2.38 0.03
N LYS A 62 9.89 -2.27 -1.28
CA LYS A 62 10.69 -1.42 -2.18
C LYS A 62 10.59 0.05 -1.82
N LEU A 63 9.38 0.56 -1.57
CA LEU A 63 9.16 1.96 -1.21
C LEU A 63 9.82 2.33 0.12
N GLN A 64 9.81 1.41 1.09
CA GLN A 64 10.51 1.58 2.37
C GLN A 64 12.02 1.70 2.13
N LYS A 65 12.62 0.81 1.32
CA LYS A 65 14.05 0.86 0.98
C LYS A 65 14.46 2.15 0.25
N LEU A 66 13.53 2.72 -0.52
CA LEU A 66 13.73 4.00 -1.22
C LEU A 66 13.52 5.22 -0.32
N GLY A 67 13.04 5.04 0.91
CA GLY A 67 12.84 6.12 1.88
C GLY A 67 11.57 6.95 1.65
N TYR A 68 10.61 6.47 0.85
CA TYR A 68 9.35 7.18 0.60
C TYR A 68 8.30 6.94 1.68
N ILE A 69 8.42 5.84 2.43
CA ILE A 69 7.48 5.44 3.47
C ILE A 69 8.23 4.88 4.68
N THR A 70 7.59 4.95 5.83
CA THR A 70 7.99 4.23 7.04
C THR A 70 7.01 3.08 7.29
N VAL A 71 7.50 1.96 7.82
CA VAL A 71 6.72 0.75 8.08
C VAL A 71 6.96 0.31 9.51
N GLU A 72 5.87 0.13 10.25
CA GLU A 72 5.89 -0.32 11.65
C GLU A 72 5.03 -1.56 11.82
N ARG A 73 5.56 -2.63 12.42
CA ARG A 73 4.73 -3.76 12.84
C ARG A 73 3.96 -3.34 14.09
N ARG A 74 2.63 -3.35 14.01
CA ARG A 74 1.76 -2.96 15.12
C ARG A 74 0.54 -3.86 15.22
N THR A 75 -0.05 -3.84 16.39
CA THR A 75 -1.26 -4.58 16.72
C THR A 75 -2.47 -3.67 16.52
N ARG A 76 -3.39 -4.04 15.61
CA ARG A 76 -4.67 -3.34 15.43
C ARG A 76 -5.80 -4.08 16.14
N ALA A 77 -6.78 -3.32 16.63
CA ALA A 77 -8.00 -3.89 17.17
C ALA A 77 -8.80 -4.55 16.04
N SER A 78 -9.33 -5.75 16.29
CA SER A 78 -10.30 -6.40 15.40
C SER A 78 -11.70 -6.29 16.00
N LEU A 79 -12.69 -6.12 15.13
CA LEU A 79 -14.11 -6.22 15.49
C LEU A 79 -14.59 -7.67 15.62
N SER A 80 -13.80 -8.65 15.16
CA SER A 80 -14.09 -10.06 15.38
C SER A 80 -13.78 -10.46 16.83
N SER A 81 -14.51 -11.45 17.35
CA SER A 81 -14.38 -11.99 18.72
C SER A 81 -13.01 -12.62 19.04
N MET A 82 -12.01 -12.50 18.15
CA MET A 82 -10.69 -13.12 18.24
C MET A 82 -9.58 -12.21 18.79
N GLY A 83 -9.90 -11.02 19.29
CA GLY A 83 -8.89 -10.12 19.85
C GLY A 83 -8.12 -9.35 18.79
N SER A 84 -6.89 -8.93 19.09
CA SER A 84 -6.10 -8.06 18.24
C SER A 84 -5.34 -8.81 17.13
N ILE A 85 -5.07 -8.13 16.01
CA ILE A 85 -4.39 -8.70 14.84
C ILE A 85 -3.09 -7.93 14.59
N GLU A 86 -2.00 -8.63 14.28
CA GLU A 86 -0.78 -7.99 13.79
C GLU A 86 -0.94 -7.54 12.33
N ASP A 87 -0.57 -6.31 12.06
CA ASP A 87 -0.55 -5.73 10.72
C ASP A 87 0.65 -4.77 10.60
N LEU A 88 0.94 -4.34 9.37
CA LEU A 88 1.92 -3.30 9.09
C LEU A 88 1.22 -1.96 9.01
N LEU A 89 1.64 -1.01 9.83
CA LEU A 89 1.22 0.38 9.75
C LEU A 89 2.20 1.13 8.88
N ILE A 90 1.73 1.65 7.76
CA ILE A 90 2.55 2.35 6.78
C ILE A 90 2.23 3.84 6.81
N THR A 91 3.27 4.68 6.83
CA THR A 91 3.15 6.13 6.84
C THR A 91 3.98 6.72 5.70
N LEU A 92 3.38 7.64 4.94
CA LEU A 92 4.11 8.45 3.96
C LEU A 92 5.12 9.35 4.68
N SER A 93 6.37 9.36 4.20
CA SER A 93 7.46 10.16 4.80
C SER A 93 7.38 11.64 4.44
#